data_AF-A0A124IJL9-F1
#
_entry.id   AF-A0A124IJL9-F1
#
_cell.length_a   1.000
_cell.length_b   1.000
_cell.length_c   1.000
_cell.angle_alpha   90.00
_cell.angle_beta   90.00
_cell.angle_gamma   90.00
#
_symmetry.space_group_name_H-M   'P 1'
#
loop_
_entity.id
_entity.type
_entity.pdbx_description
1 polymer ?
#
loop_
_entity_poly.entity_id
_entity_poly.type
_entity_poly.pdbx_seq_one_letter_code
_entity_poly.pdbx_strand_id
1 'polypeptide(L)' 'MVVITDECINCSACVDECENSAIYNAGEEFQLNGTTNAPLSEDYTFIVPELCTDCKSCIDVCAVSAIVEQ' A
#
# COMPACT_ATOMS: atom_id res chain seq x y z
N MET A 1 0.98 11.81 -5.18
CA MET A 1 1.00 10.85 -4.06
C MET A 1 -0.04 9.79 -4.34
N VAL A 2 0.34 8.51 -4.37
CA VAL A 2 -0.63 7.42 -4.57
C VAL A 2 -1.26 6.96 -3.26
N VAL A 3 -2.55 6.66 -3.28
CA VAL A 3 -3.31 6.11 -2.15
C VAL A 3 -4.19 4.94 -2.60
N ILE A 4 -4.42 3.99 -1.70
CA ILE A 4 -5.36 2.87 -1.92
C ILE A 4 -6.71 3.26 -1.31
N THR A 5 -7.77 3.00 -2.06
CA THR A 5 -9.17 3.28 -1.69
C THR A 5 -9.84 2.05 -1.07
N ASP A 6 -11.05 2.24 -0.55
CA ASP A 6 -11.92 1.20 -0.01
C ASP A 6 -12.47 0.23 -1.08
N GLU A 7 -12.24 0.49 -2.36
CA GLU A 7 -12.50 -0.47 -3.46
C GLU A 7 -11.47 -1.62 -3.49
N CYS A 8 -10.42 -1.56 -2.66
CA CYS A 8 -9.42 -2.61 -2.55
C CYS A 8 -10.03 -3.93 -2.06
N ILE A 9 -9.70 -5.02 -2.76
CA ILE A 9 -10.18 -6.37 -2.45
C ILE A 9 -9.16 -7.22 -1.68
N ASN A 10 -8.09 -6.61 -1.14
CA ASN A 10 -7.03 -7.29 -0.39
C ASN A 10 -6.40 -8.49 -1.15
N CYS A 11 -6.19 -8.36 -2.46
CA CYS A 11 -5.58 -9.42 -3.28
C CYS A 11 -4.05 -9.49 -3.19
N SER A 12 -3.42 -8.59 -2.43
CA SER A 12 -1.97 -8.48 -2.20
C SER A 12 -1.07 -8.26 -3.43
N ALA A 13 -1.62 -8.17 -4.64
CA ALA A 13 -0.83 -7.96 -5.87
C ALA A 13 0.04 -6.69 -5.82
N CYS A 14 -0.46 -5.58 -5.28
CA CYS A 14 0.32 -4.36 -5.14
C CYS A 14 1.40 -4.44 -4.06
N VAL A 15 1.23 -5.31 -3.06
CA VAL A 15 2.24 -5.56 -2.01
C VAL A 15 3.45 -6.26 -2.61
N ASP A 16 3.20 -7.33 -3.38
CA ASP A 16 4.25 -8.14 -4.03
C ASP A 16 5.07 -7.34 -5.05
N GLU A 17 4.43 -6.38 -5.72
CA GLU A 17 5.06 -5.53 -6.75
C GLU A 17 5.78 -4.30 -6.19
N CYS A 18 5.61 -3.99 -4.89
CA CYS A 18 6.23 -2.80 -4.33
C CYS A 18 7.72 -3.00 -4.02
N GLU A 19 8.58 -2.50 -4.91
CA GLU A 19 10.05 -2.55 -4.76
C GLU A 19 10.57 -1.86 -3.49
N ASN A 20 9.82 -0.90 -2.94
CA ASN A 20 10.21 -0.12 -1.76
C ASN A 20 9.60 -0.65 -0.45
N SER A 21 8.88 -1.79 -0.50
CA SER A 21 8.18 -2.33 0.69
C SER A 21 7.30 -1.28 1.39
N ALA A 22 6.66 -0.41 0.59
CA ALA A 22 5.86 0.71 1.08
C ALA A 22 4.38 0.36 1.22
N ILE A 23 3.96 -0.82 0.78
CA ILE A 23 2.55 -1.25 0.74
C ILE A 23 2.40 -2.46 1.66
N TYR A 24 1.40 -2.42 2.54
CA TYR A 24 1.16 -3.41 3.58
C TYR A 24 -0.30 -3.88 3.56
N ASN A 25 -0.52 -5.15 3.93
CA ASN A 25 -1.88 -5.69 3.99
C ASN A 25 -2.71 -5.04 5.11
N ALA A 26 -4.03 -5.13 4.99
CA ALA A 26 -4.94 -4.66 6.03
C ALA A 26 -4.58 -5.27 7.39
N GLY A 27 -4.45 -4.43 8.42
CA GLY A 27 -4.11 -4.84 9.78
C GLY A 27 -2.64 -5.22 10.03
N GLU A 28 -1.77 -5.12 9.01
CA GLU A 28 -0.35 -5.47 9.16
C GLU A 28 0.46 -4.32 9.78
N GLU A 29 1.28 -4.63 10.78
CA GLU A 29 2.21 -3.67 11.36
C GLU A 29 3.35 -3.35 10.37
N PHE A 30 3.71 -2.08 10.25
CA PHE A 30 4.78 -1.64 9.34
C PHE A 30 6.01 -1.13 10.07
N GLN A 31 7.17 -1.24 9.41
CA GLN A 31 8.44 -0.74 9.93
C GLN A 31 8.74 0.64 9.33
N LEU A 32 9.00 1.62 10.19
CA LEU A 32 9.48 2.93 9.77
C LEU A 32 10.60 3.37 10.69
N ASN A 33 11.78 3.65 10.12
CA ASN A 33 12.97 4.09 10.86
C ASN A 33 13.35 3.17 12.04
N GLY A 34 13.21 1.85 11.85
CA GLY A 34 13.52 0.84 12.88
C GLY A 34 12.51 0.75 14.01
N THR A 35 11.33 1.35 13.86
CA THR A 35 10.22 1.26 14.82
C THR A 35 9.03 0.55 14.17
N THR A 36 8.39 -0.35 14.90
CA THR A 36 7.11 -0.96 14.53
C THR A 36 5.98 0.03 14.77
N ASN A 37 5.13 0.23 13.76
CA ASN A 37 3.96 1.10 13.83
C ASN A 37 2.68 0.28 13.63
N ALA A 38 1.60 0.75 14.24
CA ALA A 38 0.27 0.20 14.02
C ALA A 38 -0.16 0.36 12.55
N PRO A 39 -0.97 -0.55 12.01
CA PRO A 39 -1.50 -0.45 10.64
C PRO A 39 -2.22 0.87 10.41
N LEU A 40 -2.09 1.41 9.18
CA LEU A 40 -2.82 2.62 8.80
C LEU A 40 -4.28 2.33 8.45
N SER A 41 -4.61 1.08 8.11
CA SER A 41 -5.96 0.61 7.83
C SER A 41 -6.12 -0.85 8.28
N GLU A 42 -7.24 -1.13 8.93
CA GLU A 42 -7.67 -2.48 9.33
C GLU A 42 -8.52 -3.16 8.24
N ASP A 43 -9.07 -2.38 7.32
CA ASP A 43 -10.11 -2.83 6.38
C ASP A 43 -9.54 -3.15 4.99
N TYR A 44 -8.51 -2.40 4.56
CA TYR A 44 -7.91 -2.54 3.24
C TYR A 44 -6.40 -2.30 3.24
N THR A 45 -5.69 -2.91 2.29
CA THR A 45 -4.26 -2.68 2.00
C THR A 45 -3.95 -1.18 1.94
N PHE A 46 -2.86 -0.75 2.54
CA PHE A 46 -2.49 0.67 2.63
C PHE A 46 -1.05 0.94 2.18
N ILE A 47 -0.79 2.18 1.77
CA ILE A 47 0.54 2.67 1.39
C ILE A 47 1.06 3.54 2.52
N VAL A 48 2.29 3.30 2.97
CA VAL A 48 3.02 4.17 3.90
C VAL A 48 3.68 5.29 3.09
N PRO A 49 3.20 6.54 3.17
CA PRO A 49 3.66 7.61 2.27
C PRO A 49 5.15 7.92 2.43
N GLU A 50 5.68 7.77 3.64
CA GLU A 50 7.09 8.01 3.97
C GLU A 50 8.06 7.03 3.29
N LEU A 51 7.57 5.85 2.88
CA LEU A 51 8.34 4.82 2.19
C LEU A 51 8.10 4.82 0.67
N CYS A 52 7.05 5.51 0.21
CA CYS A 52 6.65 5.49 -1.19
C CYS A 52 7.46 6.49 -2.02
N THR A 53 7.91 6.05 -3.20
CA THR A 53 8.70 6.86 -4.14
C THR A 53 7.91 7.33 -5.36
N ASP A 54 6.58 7.10 -5.39
CA ASP A 54 5.69 7.46 -6.49
C ASP A 54 6.10 6.85 -7.86
N CYS A 55 6.66 5.62 -7.84
CA CYS A 55 7.08 4.90 -9.06
C CYS A 55 5.91 4.32 -9.89
N LYS A 56 4.71 4.22 -9.30
CA LYS A 56 3.44 3.82 -9.94
C LYS A 56 3.30 2.36 -10.39
N SER A 57 4.29 1.50 -10.16
CA SER A 57 4.21 0.07 -10.52
C SER A 57 2.99 -0.65 -9.91
N CYS A 58 2.54 -0.24 -8.72
CA CYS A 58 1.37 -0.81 -8.06
C CYS A 58 0.05 -0.54 -8.81
N ILE A 59 -0.04 0.55 -9.57
CA ILE A 59 -1.25 0.92 -10.32
C ILE A 59 -1.47 -0.09 -11.46
N ASP A 60 -0.42 -0.44 -12.18
CA ASP A 60 -0.49 -1.31 -13.37
C ASP A 60 -0.97 -2.73 -13.05
N VAL A 61 -0.73 -3.20 -11.82
CA VAL A 61 -1.12 -4.55 -11.37
C VAL A 61 -2.44 -4.58 -10.62
N CYS A 62 -3.04 -3.42 -10.31
CA CYS A 62 -4.28 -3.36 -9.55
C CYS A 62 -5.47 -3.83 -10.40
N ALA A 63 -5.98 -5.02 -10.11
CA ALA A 63 -7.08 -5.64 -10.86
C ALA A 63 -8.42 -4.87 -10.81
N VAL A 64 -8.59 -4.02 -9.80
CA VAL A 64 -9.84 -3.28 -9.53
C VAL A 64 -9.65 -1.77 -9.59
N SER A 65 -8.49 -1.30 -10.05
CA SER A 65 -8.17 0.14 -10.15
C SER A 65 -8.39 0.92 -8.85
N ALA A 66 -8.19 0.28 -7.69
CA ALA A 66 -8.40 0.89 -6.37
C ALA A 66 -7.26 1.84 -5.93
N ILE A 67 -6.22 2.02 -6.74
CA ILE A 67 -5.07 2.89 -6.44
C ILE A 67 -5.17 4.16 -7.27
N VAL A 68 -5.26 5.32 -6.59
CA VAL A 68 -5.48 6.62 -7.23
C VAL A 68 -4.35 7.60 -6.93
N GLU A 69 -4.10 8.51 -7.87
CA GLU A 69 -3.15 9.61 -7.73
C GLU A 69 -3.84 10.83 -7.08
N GLN A 70 -3.29 11.31 -5.97
CA GLN A 70 -3.69 12.54 -5.25
C GLN A 70 -2.58 13.59 -5.31
#